data_AF-A0A7Z0GPA4-F1
#
_entry.id   AF-A0A7Z0GPA4-F1
#
_cell.length_a   1.000
_cell.length_b   1.000
_cell.length_c   1.000
_cell.angle_alpha   90.00
_cell.angle_beta   90.00
_cell.angle_gamma   90.00
#
_symmetry.space_group_name_H-M   'P 1'
#
loop_
_entity.id
_entity.type
_entity.pdbx_description
1 polymer ?
#
loop_
_entity_poly.entity_id
_entity_poly.type
_entity_poly.pdbx_seq_one_letter_code
_entity_poly.pdbx_strand_id
1 'polypeptide(L)'
;MSTYSHRPDDLASTRNRTSPPPGSGSPDDTPEEVISISGAGDALALVQHTFGFLPEDSLVVVGLHGTRVGAHLRIDLRAGADHPEGLAQWVCDHLAGPRVSPRPDGAVIYLFVGEAPAPPTWDDPSLRPYAALHASLTAALRDQHEIHVEQSWWVGDGHIRDYDCLDSRCCAYPGQDVQAAAASVLHAHMVYRGRILRTPRQVVDDFLAPAASPSDQTVDAVAAEQAHLGLDVADSQGAQQALWVWDQMIQDEVREREGREPPERPGLPAGDESERIEAWADEHRDQLSMMVGSLSQGDVPDAVLVLAADGLDVAALGHEVIRACRDVPGAAGEDAGAEGRLTALARRWAEHAQPCREGAGATAASIEDQRRLIEAHLKRFHATLQGATGERPRWDRLDALAAILSQLQPMLVAEQKTETLALMSWIEWARGRGTLSGAYLDRCLHLVPGHQVGRMRKTDRGIGRICPWAMVREHSWGISRTGT
;
A
#
# COMPACT_ATOMS: atom_id res chain seq x y z
N MET A 1 -44.02 11.31 71.73
CA MET A 1 -43.00 11.77 72.68
C MET A 1 -42.04 10.63 72.97
N SER A 2 -40.89 10.59 72.30
CA SER A 2 -39.59 10.39 72.96
C SER A 2 -38.50 10.58 71.93
N THR A 3 -37.77 11.68 72.07
CA THR A 3 -36.57 12.08 71.35
C THR A 3 -35.32 11.52 72.05
N TYR A 4 -34.15 11.75 71.42
CA TYR A 4 -32.75 11.47 71.80
C TYR A 4 -32.20 10.11 71.29
N SER A 5 -31.41 10.02 70.21
CA SER A 5 -30.18 10.71 69.78
C SER A 5 -28.93 10.41 70.61
N HIS A 6 -28.07 9.52 70.10
CA HIS A 6 -26.63 9.73 70.03
C HIS A 6 -25.96 8.84 68.95
N ARG A 7 -25.20 9.53 68.08
CA ARG A 7 -24.15 9.13 67.10
C ARG A 7 -22.91 8.48 67.79
N PRO A 8 -21.80 8.06 67.10
CA PRO A 8 -21.53 7.74 65.68
C PRO A 8 -20.53 6.55 65.44
N ASP A 9 -20.14 6.35 64.16
CA ASP A 9 -18.90 5.75 63.58
C ASP A 9 -18.48 4.30 63.89
N ASP A 10 -18.30 3.46 62.86
CA ASP A 10 -16.97 3.17 62.29
C ASP A 10 -16.97 2.17 61.11
N LEU A 11 -15.90 2.27 60.32
CA LEU A 11 -15.63 1.67 59.01
C LEU A 11 -15.33 0.16 58.98
N ALA A 12 -15.46 -0.37 57.74
CA ALA A 12 -14.76 -1.50 57.12
C ALA A 12 -15.22 -2.94 57.41
N SER A 13 -15.67 -3.64 56.35
CA SER A 13 -15.04 -4.89 55.89
C SER A 13 -15.64 -5.38 54.56
N THR A 14 -14.72 -5.70 53.66
CA THR A 14 -14.81 -6.26 52.31
C THR A 14 -15.58 -7.59 52.23
N ARG A 15 -16.38 -7.79 51.17
CA ARG A 15 -16.83 -9.12 50.74
C ARG A 15 -16.55 -9.32 49.25
N ASN A 16 -15.62 -10.24 49.00
CA ASN A 16 -15.31 -10.87 47.72
C ASN A 16 -16.57 -11.38 47.00
N ARG A 17 -16.72 -11.07 45.70
CA ARG A 17 -17.56 -11.82 44.77
C ARG A 17 -16.67 -12.66 43.87
N THR A 18 -16.83 -13.97 43.98
CA THR A 18 -16.28 -15.02 43.12
C THR A 18 -16.95 -15.01 41.73
N SER A 19 -16.12 -15.14 40.68
CA SER A 19 -16.53 -15.26 39.27
C SER A 19 -17.26 -16.57 38.96
N PRO A 20 -18.15 -16.61 37.94
CA PRO A 20 -18.80 -17.84 37.49
C PRO A 20 -17.89 -18.68 36.58
N PRO A 21 -18.16 -20.00 36.40
CA PRO A 21 -17.32 -20.90 35.61
C PRO A 21 -17.50 -20.70 34.09
N PRO A 22 -16.51 -21.08 33.26
CA PRO A 22 -16.55 -20.85 31.82
C PRO A 22 -17.55 -21.79 31.13
N GLY A 23 -18.54 -21.21 30.45
CA GLY A 23 -19.43 -21.92 29.55
C GLY A 23 -18.75 -22.18 28.19
N SER A 24 -19.08 -23.31 27.58
CA SER A 24 -18.63 -23.74 26.26
C SER A 24 -19.05 -22.76 25.16
N GLY A 25 -18.10 -21.96 24.65
CA GLY A 25 -18.27 -21.14 23.46
C GLY A 25 -18.12 -21.98 22.18
N SER A 26 -18.97 -21.70 21.20
CA SER A 26 -18.92 -22.25 19.84
C SER A 26 -17.65 -21.80 19.10
N PRO A 27 -17.20 -22.48 18.03
CA PRO A 27 -15.92 -22.19 17.36
C PRO A 27 -15.84 -20.88 16.56
N ASP A 28 -16.85 -19.99 16.68
CA ASP A 28 -17.03 -18.81 15.82
C ASP A 28 -16.86 -17.48 16.59
N ASP A 29 -16.39 -17.50 17.84
CA ASP A 29 -16.13 -16.31 18.64
C ASP A 29 -14.61 -16.05 18.72
N THR A 30 -14.01 -15.55 17.64
CA THR A 30 -12.73 -14.83 17.75
C THR A 30 -13.00 -13.49 18.43
N PRO A 31 -12.26 -13.08 19.48
CA PRO A 31 -12.54 -11.84 20.19
C PRO A 31 -12.40 -10.64 19.24
N GLU A 32 -13.53 -9.99 18.95
CA GLU A 32 -13.62 -8.79 18.13
C GLU A 32 -12.82 -7.64 18.77
N GLU A 33 -11.86 -7.09 18.02
CA GLU A 33 -10.91 -6.09 18.51
C GLU A 33 -11.61 -4.71 18.67
N VAL A 34 -12.00 -4.39 19.90
CA VAL A 34 -12.55 -3.08 20.28
C VAL A 34 -11.41 -2.07 20.39
N ILE A 35 -11.40 -1.04 19.52
CA ILE A 35 -10.41 0.03 19.57
C ILE A 35 -10.98 1.18 20.39
N SER A 36 -10.44 1.43 21.59
CA SER A 36 -10.75 2.62 22.39
C SER A 36 -9.65 3.67 22.23
N ILE A 37 -10.01 4.87 21.77
CA ILE A 37 -9.06 6.00 21.66
C ILE A 37 -9.19 6.83 22.94
N SER A 38 -8.34 6.58 23.93
CA SER A 38 -8.36 7.27 25.23
C SER A 38 -7.29 8.35 25.35
N GLY A 39 -6.32 8.39 24.42
CA GLY A 39 -5.27 9.39 24.39
C GLY A 39 -4.35 9.28 23.17
N ALA A 40 -3.27 10.07 23.19
CA ALA A 40 -2.36 10.22 22.05
C ALA A 40 -1.70 8.89 21.61
N GLY A 41 -1.38 8.01 22.57
CA GLY A 41 -0.83 6.68 22.27
C GLY A 41 -1.79 5.80 21.48
N ASP A 42 -3.07 5.74 21.87
CA ASP A 42 -4.10 4.99 21.15
C ASP A 42 -4.33 5.59 19.75
N ALA A 43 -4.30 6.93 19.66
CA ALA A 43 -4.47 7.64 18.40
C ALA A 43 -3.34 7.33 17.41
N LEU A 44 -2.08 7.28 17.87
CA LEU A 44 -0.93 6.87 17.05
C LEU A 44 -0.99 5.39 16.67
N ALA A 45 -1.37 4.53 17.62
CA ALA A 45 -1.52 3.10 17.37
C ALA A 45 -2.58 2.82 16.31
N LEU A 46 -3.71 3.54 16.35
CA LEU A 46 -4.76 3.45 15.34
C LEU A 46 -4.23 3.78 13.94
N VAL A 47 -3.51 4.90 13.78
CA VAL A 47 -2.97 5.29 12.47
C VAL A 47 -1.91 4.29 12.00
N GLN A 48 -0.97 3.91 12.87
CA GLN A 48 0.05 2.93 12.52
C GLN A 48 -0.56 1.57 12.17
N HIS A 49 -1.60 1.14 12.86
CA HIS A 49 -2.33 -0.09 12.53
C HIS A 49 -3.02 0.02 11.16
N THR A 50 -3.68 1.14 10.92
CA THR A 50 -4.45 1.38 9.69
C THR A 50 -3.56 1.48 8.46
N PHE A 51 -2.43 2.19 8.55
CA PHE A 51 -1.57 2.48 7.40
C PHE A 51 -0.26 1.67 7.37
N GLY A 52 0.12 1.03 8.48
CA GLY A 52 1.39 0.30 8.65
C GLY A 52 2.58 1.18 9.04
N PHE A 53 2.41 2.50 9.02
CA PHE A 53 3.42 3.53 9.32
C PHE A 53 2.70 4.81 9.79
N LEU A 54 3.45 5.79 10.29
CA LEU A 54 2.92 7.14 10.55
C LEU A 54 3.06 8.02 9.31
N PRO A 55 1.97 8.58 8.75
CA PRO A 55 2.03 9.46 7.58
C PRO A 55 2.87 10.73 7.82
N GLU A 56 3.35 11.35 6.74
CA GLU A 56 4.06 12.63 6.75
C GLU A 56 3.31 13.62 5.84
N ASP A 57 3.29 14.92 6.20
CA ASP A 57 2.63 15.99 5.42
C ASP A 57 1.23 15.59 4.91
N SER A 58 0.38 15.09 5.81
CA SER A 58 -0.88 14.40 5.48
C SER A 58 -2.06 14.83 6.33
N LEU A 59 -3.22 15.00 5.71
CA LEU A 59 -4.52 14.93 6.37
C LEU A 59 -4.98 13.47 6.39
N VAL A 60 -5.24 12.93 7.57
CA VAL A 60 -5.86 11.59 7.74
C VAL A 60 -7.23 11.76 8.37
N VAL A 61 -8.22 11.06 7.82
CA VAL A 61 -9.56 10.99 8.38
C VAL A 61 -9.94 9.52 8.52
N VAL A 62 -10.17 9.08 9.75
CA VAL A 62 -10.58 7.70 10.05
C VAL A 62 -12.04 7.74 10.46
N GLY A 63 -12.91 7.14 9.65
CA GLY A 63 -14.31 6.93 9.98
C GLY A 63 -14.46 5.83 11.02
N LEU A 64 -15.37 6.03 11.96
CA LEU A 64 -15.72 5.11 13.03
C LEU A 64 -17.14 4.59 12.85
N HIS A 65 -17.39 3.38 13.30
CA HIS A 65 -18.73 2.82 13.41
C HIS A 65 -18.88 2.19 14.80
N GLY A 66 -19.46 2.93 15.73
CA GLY A 66 -19.36 2.62 17.16
C GLY A 66 -17.90 2.57 17.61
N THR A 67 -17.45 1.44 18.16
CA THR A 67 -16.06 1.25 18.63
C THR A 67 -15.13 0.62 17.58
N ARG A 68 -15.53 0.65 16.30
CA ARG A 68 -14.81 -0.02 15.20
C ARG A 68 -14.31 0.99 14.18
N VAL A 69 -13.19 0.68 13.55
CA VAL A 69 -12.64 1.45 12.44
C VAL A 69 -13.34 1.07 11.14
N GLY A 70 -13.83 2.07 10.42
CA GLY A 70 -14.48 1.94 9.12
C GLY A 70 -13.59 2.41 7.98
N ALA A 71 -14.20 3.12 7.02
CA ALA A 71 -13.47 3.74 5.92
C ALA A 71 -12.45 4.77 6.46
N HIS A 72 -11.29 4.88 5.82
CA HIS A 72 -10.27 5.86 6.18
C HIS A 72 -9.67 6.48 4.92
N LEU A 73 -9.31 7.74 5.01
CA LEU A 73 -8.73 8.52 3.94
C LEU A 73 -7.44 9.17 4.41
N ARG A 74 -6.49 9.29 3.47
CA ARG A 74 -5.22 9.95 3.72
C ARG A 74 -4.86 10.79 2.49
N ILE A 75 -4.89 12.11 2.64
CA ILE A 75 -4.67 13.10 1.58
C ILE A 75 -3.39 13.87 1.86
N ASP A 76 -2.69 14.29 0.79
CA ASP A 76 -1.60 15.24 0.90
C ASP A 76 -2.10 16.56 1.51
N LEU A 77 -1.50 16.98 2.63
CA LEU A 77 -1.98 18.13 3.37
C LEU A 77 -1.69 19.45 2.64
N ARG A 78 -0.57 19.55 1.92
CA ARG A 78 -0.16 20.78 1.24
C ARG A 78 -1.04 21.03 0.02
N ALA A 79 -1.23 20.02 -0.83
CA ALA A 79 -2.13 20.10 -1.97
C ALA A 79 -3.60 20.32 -1.54
N GLY A 80 -3.95 19.83 -0.35
CA GLY A 80 -5.28 19.96 0.23
C GLY A 80 -5.59 21.32 0.85
N ALA A 81 -4.59 22.00 1.40
CA ALA A 81 -4.76 23.24 2.16
C ALA A 81 -5.11 24.46 1.29
N ASP A 82 -4.75 24.45 0.01
CA ASP A 82 -5.01 25.57 -0.92
C ASP A 82 -6.52 25.74 -1.23
N HIS A 83 -7.30 24.67 -1.10
CA HIS A 83 -8.73 24.64 -1.42
C HIS A 83 -9.55 23.88 -0.35
N PRO A 84 -9.71 24.45 0.86
CA PRO A 84 -10.23 23.74 2.01
C PRO A 84 -11.67 23.21 1.83
N GLU A 85 -12.56 24.00 1.23
CA GLU A 85 -13.95 23.60 0.97
C GLU A 85 -14.04 22.45 -0.06
N GLY A 86 -13.25 22.53 -1.14
CA GLY A 86 -13.19 21.49 -2.17
C GLY A 86 -12.66 20.17 -1.62
N LEU A 87 -11.61 20.23 -0.78
CA LEU A 87 -11.09 19.04 -0.12
C LEU A 87 -12.10 18.46 0.89
N ALA A 88 -12.77 19.30 1.69
CA ALA A 88 -13.79 18.86 2.64
C ALA A 88 -14.93 18.10 1.93
N GLN A 89 -15.42 18.63 0.80
CA GLN A 89 -16.44 17.94 0.01
C GLN A 89 -15.93 16.61 -0.53
N TRP A 90 -14.72 16.60 -1.08
CA TRP A 90 -14.11 15.36 -1.60
C TRP A 90 -13.98 14.30 -0.50
N VAL A 91 -13.55 14.69 0.71
CA VAL A 91 -13.47 13.77 1.86
C VAL A 91 -14.85 13.22 2.21
N CYS A 92 -15.89 14.05 2.25
CA CYS A 92 -17.25 13.59 2.51
C CYS A 92 -17.72 12.60 1.45
N ASP A 93 -17.50 12.87 0.16
CA ASP A 93 -17.92 11.99 -0.91
C ASP A 93 -17.21 10.61 -0.86
N HIS A 94 -15.96 10.56 -0.38
CA HIS A 94 -15.16 9.32 -0.36
C HIS A 94 -15.20 8.56 0.97
N LEU A 95 -15.40 9.24 2.09
CA LEU A 95 -15.58 8.62 3.41
C LEU A 95 -17.04 8.24 3.63
N ALA A 96 -17.91 9.15 3.19
CA ALA A 96 -19.35 9.25 3.38
C ALA A 96 -20.25 8.67 2.28
N GLY A 97 -19.74 8.58 1.06
CA GLY A 97 -20.58 8.58 -0.14
C GLY A 97 -21.34 7.29 -0.44
N PRO A 98 -22.12 7.26 -1.53
CA PRO A 98 -23.07 6.18 -1.84
C PRO A 98 -22.44 4.79 -2.01
N ARG A 99 -21.12 4.73 -2.26
CA ARG A 99 -20.37 3.48 -2.42
C ARG A 99 -19.79 2.94 -1.12
N VAL A 100 -19.88 3.69 -0.03
CA VAL A 100 -19.34 3.31 1.28
C VAL A 100 -20.47 2.73 2.14
N SER A 101 -20.31 1.48 2.55
CA SER A 101 -21.24 0.80 3.45
C SER A 101 -20.50 -0.16 4.40
N PRO A 102 -20.78 -0.15 5.72
CA PRO A 102 -21.67 0.79 6.41
C PRO A 102 -21.08 2.20 6.45
N ARG A 103 -21.97 3.21 6.53
CA ARG A 103 -21.55 4.60 6.73
C ARG A 103 -20.99 4.78 8.15
N PRO A 104 -19.88 5.51 8.33
CA PRO A 104 -19.41 5.88 9.67
C PRO A 104 -20.42 6.78 10.40
N ASP A 105 -20.43 6.69 11.73
CA ASP A 105 -21.19 7.56 12.65
C ASP A 105 -20.30 8.56 13.40
N GLY A 106 -18.99 8.30 13.44
CA GLY A 106 -17.97 9.21 13.97
C GLY A 106 -16.74 9.30 13.06
N ALA A 107 -15.86 10.26 13.34
CA ALA A 107 -14.58 10.40 12.66
C ALA A 107 -13.48 10.92 13.58
N VAL A 108 -12.25 10.52 13.30
CA VAL A 108 -11.03 11.07 13.92
C VAL A 108 -10.18 11.69 12.84
N ILE A 109 -9.72 12.93 13.08
CA ILE A 109 -8.88 13.68 12.14
C ILE A 109 -7.45 13.72 12.67
N TYR A 110 -6.48 13.56 11.77
CA TYR A 110 -5.06 13.79 12.05
C TYR A 110 -4.47 14.75 11.02
N LEU A 111 -3.73 15.73 11.52
CA LEU A 111 -2.91 16.65 10.76
C LEU A 111 -1.44 16.27 11.01
N PHE A 112 -0.84 15.53 10.07
CA PHE A 112 0.58 15.23 10.06
C PHE A 112 1.33 16.34 9.34
N VAL A 113 2.18 17.06 10.06
CA VAL A 113 2.88 18.26 9.57
C VAL A 113 4.36 18.12 9.87
N GLY A 114 5.24 18.54 8.96
CA GLY A 114 6.69 18.54 9.21
C GLY A 114 7.17 19.53 10.29
N GLU A 115 6.30 20.43 10.75
CA GLU A 115 6.61 21.47 11.74
C GLU A 115 6.11 21.08 13.13
N ALA A 116 6.76 21.61 14.18
CA ALA A 116 6.33 21.39 15.55
C ALA A 116 4.87 21.85 15.75
N PRO A 117 4.10 21.20 16.65
CA PRO A 117 2.76 21.63 16.97
C PRO A 117 2.75 23.11 17.28
N ALA A 118 1.93 23.89 16.57
CA ALA A 118 1.85 25.32 16.82
C ALA A 118 1.28 25.55 18.24
N PRO A 119 1.81 26.54 18.99
CA PRO A 119 1.25 26.85 20.29
C PRO A 119 -0.22 27.27 20.13
N PRO A 120 -1.13 26.81 20.99
CA PRO A 120 -2.53 27.20 20.90
C PRO A 120 -2.63 28.73 21.02
N THR A 121 -3.29 29.37 20.06
CA THR A 121 -3.68 30.77 20.14
C THR A 121 -4.89 30.86 21.07
N TRP A 122 -4.64 31.24 22.32
CA TRP A 122 -5.63 31.26 23.38
C TRP A 122 -6.85 32.15 23.07
N ASP A 123 -6.68 33.13 22.18
CA ASP A 123 -7.67 34.19 21.94
C ASP A 123 -8.46 34.01 20.63
N ASP A 124 -8.00 33.18 19.68
CA ASP A 124 -8.68 32.97 18.40
C ASP A 124 -8.31 31.62 17.74
N PRO A 125 -9.23 30.61 17.73
CA PRO A 125 -9.02 29.34 17.04
C PRO A 125 -8.83 29.44 15.52
N SER A 126 -9.29 30.52 14.88
CA SER A 126 -9.12 30.73 13.43
C SER A 126 -7.68 31.01 13.02
N LEU A 127 -6.83 31.40 13.99
CA LEU A 127 -5.39 31.61 13.80
C LEU A 127 -4.57 30.32 13.86
N ARG A 128 -5.20 29.18 14.19
CA ARG A 128 -4.50 27.89 14.18
C ARG A 128 -4.09 27.52 12.75
N PRO A 129 -2.94 26.90 12.54
CA PRO A 129 -2.59 26.42 11.21
C PRO A 129 -3.65 25.41 10.73
N TYR A 130 -4.01 25.50 9.46
CA TYR A 130 -5.08 24.70 8.83
C TYR A 130 -6.49 24.88 9.42
N ALA A 131 -6.77 25.94 10.19
CA ALA A 131 -8.09 26.16 10.79
C ALA A 131 -9.24 26.19 9.76
N ALA A 132 -9.04 26.83 8.61
CA ALA A 132 -10.05 26.87 7.54
C ALA A 132 -10.38 25.48 6.99
N LEU A 133 -9.35 24.62 6.79
CA LEU A 133 -9.52 23.24 6.34
C LEU A 133 -10.23 22.39 7.38
N HIS A 134 -9.77 22.44 8.63
CA HIS A 134 -10.36 21.69 9.74
C HIS A 134 -11.83 22.08 9.96
N ALA A 135 -12.15 23.38 9.95
CA ALA A 135 -13.52 23.86 10.09
C ALA A 135 -14.42 23.43 8.93
N SER A 136 -13.93 23.55 7.69
CA SER A 136 -14.67 23.14 6.49
C SER A 136 -14.98 21.64 6.51
N LEU A 137 -13.98 20.82 6.87
CA LEU A 137 -14.11 19.38 6.95
C LEU A 137 -15.09 18.94 8.03
N THR A 138 -14.94 19.49 9.25
CA THR A 138 -15.83 19.19 10.37
C THR A 138 -17.27 19.58 10.07
N ALA A 139 -17.47 20.75 9.43
CA ALA A 139 -18.80 21.19 9.01
C ALA A 139 -19.39 20.28 7.93
N ALA A 140 -18.64 19.94 6.89
CA ALA A 140 -19.13 19.10 5.79
C ALA A 140 -19.53 17.69 6.28
N LEU A 141 -18.71 17.05 7.12
CA LEU A 141 -18.99 15.72 7.70
C LEU A 141 -20.29 15.72 8.52
N ARG A 142 -20.46 16.73 9.38
CA ARG A 142 -21.64 16.87 10.22
C ARG A 142 -22.88 17.22 9.39
N ASP A 143 -22.82 18.26 8.58
CA ASP A 143 -23.99 18.86 7.96
C ASP A 143 -24.55 18.00 6.82
N GLN A 144 -23.70 17.22 6.13
CA GLN A 144 -24.15 16.36 5.02
C GLN A 144 -24.51 14.95 5.48
N HIS A 145 -23.80 14.42 6.48
CA HIS A 145 -23.78 12.99 6.77
C HIS A 145 -23.97 12.65 8.25
N GLU A 146 -24.18 13.65 9.12
CA GLU A 146 -24.36 13.50 10.57
C GLU A 146 -23.18 12.79 11.26
N ILE A 147 -21.97 12.92 10.68
CA ILE A 147 -20.75 12.33 11.23
C ILE A 147 -20.12 13.33 12.20
N HIS A 148 -19.95 12.92 13.45
CA HIS A 148 -19.30 13.73 14.47
C HIS A 148 -17.79 13.50 14.45
N VAL A 149 -17.01 14.59 14.44
CA VAL A 149 -15.56 14.49 14.67
C VAL A 149 -15.34 14.34 16.17
N GLU A 150 -14.98 13.13 16.59
CA GLU A 150 -14.76 12.78 18.00
C GLU A 150 -13.51 13.46 18.54
N GLN A 151 -12.45 13.49 17.73
CA GLN A 151 -11.18 14.11 18.10
C GLN A 151 -10.36 14.50 16.88
N SER A 152 -9.54 15.54 17.05
CA SER A 152 -8.59 16.01 16.05
C SER A 152 -7.18 16.07 16.64
N TRP A 153 -6.21 15.50 15.95
CA TRP A 153 -4.82 15.40 16.40
C TRP A 153 -3.90 16.18 15.49
N TRP A 154 -3.00 16.97 16.07
CA TRP A 154 -1.81 17.48 15.39
C TRP A 154 -0.63 16.57 15.70
N VAL A 155 0.10 16.15 14.66
CA VAL A 155 1.34 15.38 14.79
C VAL A 155 2.42 16.06 13.97
N GLY A 156 3.49 16.50 14.62
CA GLY A 156 4.60 17.15 13.92
C GLY A 156 5.84 17.34 14.79
N ASP A 157 7.01 17.42 14.16
CA ASP A 157 8.33 17.49 14.83
C ASP A 157 8.49 16.51 16.02
N GLY A 158 8.06 15.26 15.84
CA GLY A 158 8.12 14.23 16.87
C GLY A 158 7.15 14.41 18.05
N HIS A 159 6.20 15.33 17.98
CA HIS A 159 5.22 15.58 19.04
C HIS A 159 3.79 15.38 18.54
N ILE A 160 2.91 14.94 19.45
CA ILE A 160 1.46 14.80 19.23
C ILE A 160 0.69 15.62 20.25
N ARG A 161 -0.34 16.31 19.77
CA ARG A 161 -1.21 17.20 20.56
C ARG A 161 -2.64 17.12 20.05
N ASP A 162 -3.61 17.24 20.95
CA ASP A 162 -4.99 17.49 20.56
C ASP A 162 -5.09 18.89 19.92
N TYR A 163 -5.59 18.93 18.68
CA TYR A 163 -5.66 20.14 17.86
C TYR A 163 -6.59 21.21 18.44
N ASP A 164 -7.65 20.77 19.11
CA ASP A 164 -8.69 21.65 19.65
C ASP A 164 -8.47 22.02 21.10
N CYS A 165 -7.67 21.24 21.84
CA CYS A 165 -7.41 21.45 23.26
C CYS A 165 -6.56 22.68 23.55
N LEU A 166 -7.17 23.64 24.25
CA LEU A 166 -6.49 24.83 24.75
C LEU A 166 -5.87 24.62 26.15
N ASP A 167 -6.40 23.77 27.03
CA ASP A 167 -5.92 23.67 28.42
C ASP A 167 -4.46 23.18 28.49
N SER A 168 -3.56 24.02 29.00
CA SER A 168 -2.12 23.74 29.13
C SER A 168 -1.81 22.68 30.18
N ARG A 169 -2.73 22.40 31.11
CA ARG A 169 -2.62 21.30 32.08
C ARG A 169 -3.05 19.98 31.47
N CYS A 170 -4.01 20.00 30.53
CA CYS A 170 -4.46 18.82 29.80
C CYS A 170 -3.48 18.47 28.67
N CYS A 171 -3.04 19.48 27.92
CA CYS A 171 -2.10 19.34 26.82
C CYS A 171 -1.02 20.43 26.94
N ALA A 172 0.09 20.08 27.59
CA ALA A 172 1.25 20.96 27.66
C ALA A 172 1.86 21.16 26.26
N TYR A 173 2.38 22.35 25.99
CA TYR A 173 3.15 22.60 24.76
C TYR A 173 4.55 21.98 24.86
N PRO A 174 5.12 21.41 23.78
CA PRO A 174 4.55 21.26 22.42
C PRO A 174 3.53 20.12 22.29
N GLY A 175 3.47 19.20 23.25
CA GLY A 175 2.60 18.04 23.23
C GLY A 175 3.28 16.89 23.95
N GLN A 176 2.81 15.66 23.69
CA GLN A 176 3.53 14.46 24.11
C GLN A 176 4.53 14.06 23.02
N ASP A 177 5.69 13.53 23.42
CA ASP A 177 6.63 12.91 22.48
C ASP A 177 5.96 11.70 21.81
N VAL A 178 6.05 11.60 20.49
CA VAL A 178 5.38 10.57 19.69
C VAL A 178 5.89 9.18 20.06
N GLN A 179 7.20 9.01 20.29
CA GLN A 179 7.77 7.71 20.63
C GLN A 179 7.36 7.28 22.05
N ALA A 180 7.34 8.20 23.00
CA ALA A 180 6.91 7.94 24.37
C ALA A 180 5.39 7.68 24.46
N ALA A 181 4.57 8.51 23.80
CA ALA A 181 3.12 8.33 23.73
C ALA A 181 2.76 7.00 23.08
N ALA A 182 3.44 6.68 21.98
CA ALA A 182 3.35 5.37 21.36
C ALA A 182 3.74 4.26 22.32
N ALA A 183 4.94 4.29 22.91
CA ALA A 183 5.44 3.24 23.78
C ALA A 183 4.53 2.97 24.99
N SER A 184 3.79 3.97 25.49
CA SER A 184 2.85 3.84 26.62
C SER A 184 1.68 2.89 26.35
N VAL A 185 1.13 2.90 25.13
CA VAL A 185 0.00 2.06 24.71
C VAL A 185 0.49 0.87 23.87
N LEU A 186 1.42 1.13 22.97
CA LEU A 186 1.98 0.15 22.06
C LEU A 186 2.85 -0.89 22.79
N HIS A 187 3.36 -0.71 24.01
CA HIS A 187 4.06 -1.82 24.70
C HIS A 187 3.17 -3.07 24.88
N ALA A 188 1.87 -2.90 25.12
CA ALA A 188 0.96 -4.04 25.27
C ALA A 188 0.68 -4.76 23.92
N HIS A 189 0.61 -4.02 22.82
CA HIS A 189 0.39 -4.57 21.47
C HIS A 189 1.69 -4.98 20.73
N MET A 190 2.81 -4.28 20.94
CA MET A 190 4.12 -4.50 20.32
C MET A 190 4.91 -5.62 20.98
N VAL A 191 4.79 -5.83 22.30
CA VAL A 191 5.33 -7.06 22.91
C VAL A 191 4.61 -8.30 22.36
N TYR A 192 3.35 -8.14 21.90
CA TYR A 192 2.59 -9.22 21.27
C TYR A 192 2.85 -9.37 19.75
N ARG A 193 3.30 -8.33 19.02
CA ARG A 193 3.44 -8.37 17.54
C ARG A 193 4.74 -7.79 16.94
N GLY A 194 5.69 -7.30 17.73
CA GLY A 194 7.05 -6.95 17.31
C GLY A 194 7.21 -5.83 16.27
N ARG A 195 6.28 -4.89 16.12
CA ARG A 195 6.38 -3.84 15.08
C ARG A 195 6.98 -2.54 15.59
N ILE A 196 8.04 -2.06 14.93
CA ILE A 196 8.67 -0.75 15.16
C ILE A 196 7.87 0.34 14.43
N LEU A 197 7.70 1.49 15.07
CA LEU A 197 7.15 2.69 14.44
C LEU A 197 8.08 3.19 13.35
N ARG A 198 7.58 3.26 12.11
CA ARG A 198 8.32 3.76 10.95
C ARG A 198 7.53 4.84 10.24
N THR A 199 8.22 5.81 9.69
CA THR A 199 7.67 6.73 8.69
C THR A 199 7.85 6.14 7.28
N PRO A 200 7.09 6.62 6.29
CA PRO A 200 7.22 6.21 4.89
C PRO A 200 8.66 6.32 4.37
N ARG A 201 9.37 7.39 4.73
CA ARG A 201 10.78 7.57 4.37
C ARG A 201 11.65 6.49 4.99
N GLN A 202 11.45 6.20 6.28
CA GLN A 202 12.18 5.12 6.95
C GLN A 202 11.89 3.75 6.31
N VAL A 203 10.65 3.45 5.91
CA VAL A 203 10.34 2.20 5.20
C VAL A 203 11.09 2.11 3.87
N VAL A 204 11.19 3.22 3.13
CA VAL A 204 11.92 3.26 1.85
C VAL A 204 13.44 3.19 2.05
N ASP A 205 13.97 3.81 3.11
CA ASP A 205 15.37 3.74 3.47
C ASP A 205 15.77 2.32 3.91
N ASP A 206 14.95 1.68 4.77
CA ASP A 206 15.09 0.28 5.16
C ASP A 206 15.06 -0.65 3.94
N PHE A 207 14.18 -0.35 2.96
CA PHE A 207 14.12 -1.09 1.71
C PHE A 207 15.43 -0.96 0.94
N LEU A 208 15.98 0.25 0.78
CA LEU A 208 17.22 0.48 0.02
C LEU A 208 18.49 -0.02 0.69
N ALA A 209 18.49 -0.04 2.02
CA ALA A 209 19.61 -0.45 2.86
C ALA A 209 19.13 -1.48 3.92
N PRO A 210 18.76 -2.69 3.47
CA PRO A 210 18.27 -3.72 4.38
C PRO A 210 19.37 -4.15 5.35
N ALA A 211 18.98 -4.48 6.58
CA ALA A 211 19.92 -4.91 7.63
C ALA A 211 20.58 -6.26 7.31
N ALA A 212 19.87 -7.12 6.58
CA ALA A 212 20.37 -8.40 6.07
C ALA A 212 20.73 -8.27 4.59
N SER A 213 21.85 -8.88 4.19
CA SER A 213 22.36 -8.84 2.82
C SER A 213 23.24 -10.06 2.55
N PRO A 214 23.27 -10.57 1.31
CA PRO A 214 24.17 -11.64 0.92
C PRO A 214 25.63 -11.14 0.88
N SER A 215 26.57 -12.07 0.75
CA SER A 215 27.98 -11.77 0.60
C SER A 215 28.27 -11.05 -0.73
N ASP A 216 29.32 -10.21 -0.75
CA ASP A 216 29.77 -9.53 -1.97
C ASP A 216 30.08 -10.55 -3.10
N GLN A 217 30.56 -11.75 -2.76
CA GLN A 217 30.83 -12.82 -3.72
C GLN A 217 29.55 -13.30 -4.42
N THR A 218 28.45 -13.42 -3.69
CA THR A 218 27.16 -13.85 -4.24
C THR A 218 26.55 -12.75 -5.11
N VAL A 219 26.67 -11.49 -4.68
CA VAL A 219 26.28 -10.32 -5.50
C VAL A 219 27.06 -10.30 -6.81
N ASP A 220 28.38 -10.45 -6.75
CA ASP A 220 29.26 -10.48 -7.93
C ASP A 220 28.94 -11.65 -8.86
N ALA A 221 28.59 -12.82 -8.31
CA ALA A 221 28.21 -13.99 -9.10
C ALA A 221 26.90 -13.75 -9.89
N VAL A 222 25.87 -13.18 -9.27
CA VAL A 222 24.62 -12.83 -9.95
C VAL A 222 24.86 -11.78 -11.03
N ALA A 223 25.68 -10.76 -10.75
CA ALA A 223 26.03 -9.72 -11.72
C ALA A 223 26.83 -10.26 -12.91
N ALA A 224 27.78 -11.17 -12.67
CA ALA A 224 28.55 -11.83 -13.72
C ALA A 224 27.65 -12.70 -14.60
N GLU A 225 26.75 -13.48 -14.01
CA GLU A 225 25.80 -14.31 -14.74
C GLU A 225 24.83 -13.46 -15.56
N GLN A 226 24.32 -12.35 -15.01
CA GLN A 226 23.50 -11.39 -15.74
C GLN A 226 24.23 -10.86 -16.99
N ALA A 227 25.51 -10.51 -16.85
CA ALA A 227 26.32 -10.05 -17.98
C ALA A 227 26.57 -11.16 -19.03
N HIS A 228 26.62 -12.43 -18.61
CA HIS A 228 26.80 -13.59 -19.49
C HIS A 228 25.53 -14.03 -20.21
N LEU A 229 24.37 -13.95 -19.55
CA LEU A 229 23.07 -14.23 -20.13
C LEU A 229 22.84 -13.43 -21.41
N GLY A 230 23.41 -12.22 -21.49
CA GLY A 230 23.35 -11.39 -22.69
C GLY A 230 21.90 -11.21 -23.14
N LEU A 231 20.98 -11.07 -22.17
CA LEU A 231 19.54 -10.98 -22.38
C LEU A 231 19.23 -9.91 -23.41
N ASP A 232 19.10 -10.33 -24.67
CA ASP A 232 18.61 -9.50 -25.74
C ASP A 232 17.09 -9.51 -25.66
N VAL A 233 16.58 -8.78 -24.68
CA VAL A 233 15.13 -8.64 -24.46
C VAL A 233 14.51 -7.72 -25.53
N ALA A 234 15.31 -7.23 -26.50
CA ALA A 234 14.79 -6.77 -27.78
C ALA A 234 14.20 -7.93 -28.61
N ASP A 235 14.42 -9.18 -28.23
CA ASP A 235 13.67 -10.34 -28.73
C ASP A 235 12.41 -10.59 -27.87
N SER A 236 11.29 -10.91 -28.51
CA SER A 236 10.02 -11.22 -27.84
C SER A 236 10.13 -12.49 -27.00
N GLN A 237 10.96 -13.44 -27.43
CA GLN A 237 11.18 -14.69 -26.71
C GLN A 237 11.89 -14.47 -25.36
N GLY A 238 12.89 -13.57 -25.31
CA GLY A 238 13.60 -13.24 -24.07
C GLY A 238 12.67 -12.60 -23.02
N ALA A 239 11.75 -11.73 -23.46
CA ALA A 239 10.78 -11.10 -22.55
C ALA A 239 9.77 -12.12 -22.00
N GLN A 240 9.26 -13.02 -22.84
CA GLN A 240 8.36 -14.08 -22.41
C GLN A 240 9.04 -15.03 -21.41
N GLN A 241 10.32 -15.37 -21.64
CA GLN A 241 11.10 -16.20 -20.72
C GLN A 241 11.31 -15.50 -19.36
N ALA A 242 11.60 -14.20 -19.37
CA ALA A 242 11.70 -13.41 -18.15
C ALA A 242 10.38 -13.40 -17.36
N LEU A 243 9.25 -13.15 -18.03
CA LEU A 243 7.92 -13.19 -17.39
C LEU A 243 7.59 -14.57 -16.82
N TRP A 244 7.97 -15.65 -17.51
CA TRP A 244 7.79 -17.00 -16.98
C TRP A 244 8.58 -17.24 -15.69
N VAL A 245 9.84 -16.79 -15.61
CA VAL A 245 10.62 -16.90 -14.37
C VAL A 245 10.06 -16.04 -13.25
N TRP A 246 9.62 -14.82 -13.54
CA TRP A 246 8.89 -14.01 -12.54
C TRP A 246 7.64 -14.74 -12.03
N ASP A 247 6.87 -15.39 -12.91
CA ASP A 247 5.71 -16.18 -12.50
C ASP A 247 6.08 -17.36 -11.60
N GLN A 248 7.12 -18.13 -11.95
CA GLN A 248 7.59 -19.24 -11.11
C GLN A 248 8.02 -18.75 -9.73
N MET A 249 8.88 -17.73 -9.66
CA MET A 249 9.38 -17.20 -8.40
C MET A 249 8.25 -16.64 -7.52
N ILE A 250 7.26 -15.97 -8.12
CA ILE A 250 6.06 -15.50 -7.39
C ILE A 250 5.24 -16.68 -6.88
N GLN A 251 5.06 -17.73 -7.67
CA GLN A 251 4.33 -18.93 -7.24
C GLN A 251 5.03 -19.64 -6.09
N ASP A 252 6.35 -19.75 -6.13
CA ASP A 252 7.12 -20.40 -5.08
C ASP A 252 7.08 -19.60 -3.77
N GLU A 253 7.24 -18.28 -3.82
CA GLU A 253 7.06 -17.42 -2.63
C GLU A 253 5.63 -17.47 -2.08
N VAL A 254 4.59 -17.61 -2.93
CA VAL A 254 3.21 -17.85 -2.46
C VAL A 254 3.10 -19.18 -1.71
N ARG A 255 3.63 -20.27 -2.27
CA ARG A 255 3.59 -21.60 -1.63
C ARG A 255 4.34 -21.61 -0.30
N GLU A 256 5.50 -20.97 -0.24
CA GLU A 256 6.25 -20.83 1.01
C GLU A 256 5.48 -20.06 2.07
N ARG A 257 4.77 -18.98 1.69
CA ARG A 257 3.95 -18.20 2.63
C ARG A 257 2.77 -18.98 3.17
N GLU A 258 2.12 -19.80 2.35
CA GLU A 258 1.03 -20.68 2.77
C GLU A 258 1.52 -21.77 3.73
N GLY A 259 2.76 -22.24 3.56
CA GLY A 259 3.39 -23.26 4.41
C GLY A 259 4.06 -22.73 5.69
N ARG A 260 4.26 -21.41 5.83
CA ARG A 260 4.88 -20.80 7.03
C ARG A 260 3.85 -20.69 8.15
N GLU A 261 4.02 -21.46 9.23
CA GLU A 261 3.34 -21.19 10.50
C GLU A 261 3.71 -19.78 10.99
N PRO A 262 2.77 -19.03 11.60
CA PRO A 262 3.09 -17.73 12.20
C PRO A 262 4.24 -17.91 13.20
N PRO A 263 5.28 -17.07 13.18
CA PRO A 263 6.39 -17.23 14.11
C PRO A 263 5.87 -17.20 15.55
N GLU A 264 6.15 -18.25 16.33
CA GLU A 264 5.74 -18.33 17.74
C GLU A 264 6.37 -17.21 18.60
N ARG A 265 7.43 -16.55 18.11
CA ARG A 265 8.08 -15.40 18.75
C ARG A 265 8.60 -14.38 17.72
N PRO A 266 8.32 -13.07 17.86
CA PRO A 266 8.90 -12.04 17.02
C PRO A 266 10.36 -11.76 17.43
N GLY A 267 11.29 -11.88 16.47
CA GLY A 267 12.69 -11.52 16.65
C GLY A 267 13.65 -12.67 16.37
N LEU A 268 13.78 -13.04 15.09
CA LEU A 268 14.98 -13.77 14.66
C LEU A 268 16.16 -12.79 14.61
N PRO A 269 17.34 -13.13 15.14
CA PRO A 269 18.52 -12.30 15.00
C PRO A 269 18.93 -12.23 13.53
N ALA A 270 19.34 -11.05 13.05
CA ALA A 270 19.68 -10.76 11.65
C ALA A 270 20.69 -11.73 11.00
N GLY A 271 21.47 -12.49 11.80
CA GLY A 271 22.35 -13.56 11.31
C GLY A 271 21.62 -14.69 10.58
N ASP A 272 20.39 -15.03 11.00
CA ASP A 272 19.56 -16.04 10.33
C ASP A 272 18.96 -15.50 9.02
N GLU A 273 18.68 -14.19 8.94
CA GLU A 273 18.09 -13.59 7.74
C GLU A 273 19.11 -13.41 6.61
N SER A 274 20.34 -12.99 6.92
CA SER A 274 21.41 -12.94 5.90
C SER A 274 21.77 -14.34 5.37
N GLU A 275 21.87 -15.36 6.23
CA GLU A 275 22.12 -16.74 5.80
C GLU A 275 21.00 -17.28 4.92
N ARG A 276 19.74 -16.94 5.22
CA ARG A 276 18.59 -17.29 4.38
C ARG A 276 18.62 -16.60 3.02
N ILE A 277 18.98 -15.32 2.96
CA ILE A 277 19.13 -14.59 1.70
C ILE A 277 20.28 -15.17 0.87
N GLU A 278 21.40 -15.54 1.51
CA GLU A 278 22.53 -16.20 0.86
C GLU A 278 22.09 -17.54 0.23
N ALA A 279 21.43 -18.40 1.01
CA ALA A 279 20.97 -19.70 0.54
C ALA A 279 19.95 -19.57 -0.61
N TRP A 280 19.02 -18.62 -0.50
CA TRP A 280 18.05 -18.33 -1.56
C TRP A 280 18.73 -17.85 -2.84
N ALA A 281 19.74 -16.96 -2.73
CA ALA A 281 20.48 -16.44 -3.87
C ALA A 281 21.32 -17.51 -4.57
N ASP A 282 21.91 -18.43 -3.81
CA ASP A 282 22.64 -19.56 -4.35
C ASP A 282 21.73 -20.58 -5.04
N GLU A 283 20.56 -20.86 -4.45
CA GLU A 283 19.58 -21.80 -5.02
C GLU A 283 18.96 -21.29 -6.33
N HIS A 284 18.70 -19.99 -6.42
CA HIS A 284 17.95 -19.37 -7.54
C HIS A 284 18.83 -18.58 -8.50
N ARG A 285 20.16 -18.78 -8.49
CA ARG A 285 21.12 -17.92 -9.20
C ARG A 285 20.75 -17.62 -10.66
N ASP A 286 20.36 -18.64 -11.42
CA ASP A 286 20.01 -18.52 -12.84
C ASP A 286 18.70 -17.74 -13.05
N GLN A 287 17.73 -17.91 -12.16
CA GLN A 287 16.48 -17.18 -12.17
C GLN A 287 16.71 -15.71 -11.80
N LEU A 288 17.53 -15.45 -10.77
CA LEU A 288 17.83 -14.11 -10.29
C LEU A 288 18.55 -13.28 -11.34
N SER A 289 19.57 -13.83 -11.99
CA SER A 289 20.30 -13.13 -13.05
C SER A 289 19.38 -12.69 -14.19
N MET A 290 18.38 -13.51 -14.56
CA MET A 290 17.38 -13.12 -15.55
C MET A 290 16.38 -12.07 -15.04
N MET A 291 15.87 -12.23 -13.82
CA MET A 291 14.97 -11.24 -13.21
C MET A 291 15.64 -9.87 -13.12
N VAL A 292 16.88 -9.84 -12.60
CA VAL A 292 17.70 -8.63 -12.44
C VAL A 292 17.98 -7.98 -13.80
N GLY A 293 18.33 -8.77 -14.82
CA GLY A 293 18.52 -8.27 -16.19
C GLY A 293 17.25 -7.71 -16.83
N SER A 294 16.09 -8.27 -16.48
CA SER A 294 14.79 -7.85 -17.02
C SER A 294 14.26 -6.54 -16.41
N LEU A 295 14.71 -6.15 -15.21
CA LEU A 295 14.27 -4.91 -14.55
C LEU A 295 14.61 -3.65 -15.36
N SER A 296 15.77 -3.63 -16.02
CA SER A 296 16.20 -2.50 -16.86
C SER A 296 15.54 -2.46 -18.25
N GLN A 297 14.58 -3.34 -18.54
CA GLN A 297 13.96 -3.47 -19.86
C GLN A 297 12.61 -2.76 -19.88
N GLY A 298 12.52 -1.62 -20.58
CA GLY A 298 11.53 -0.58 -20.34
C GLY A 298 10.05 -0.96 -20.15
N ASP A 299 9.55 -2.05 -20.74
CA ASP A 299 8.16 -2.49 -20.59
C ASP A 299 7.96 -3.80 -19.78
N VAL A 300 9.03 -4.51 -19.44
CA VAL A 300 8.94 -5.75 -18.64
C VAL A 300 8.51 -5.47 -17.20
N PRO A 301 9.01 -4.45 -16.48
CA PRO A 301 8.54 -4.12 -15.13
C PRO A 301 7.01 -3.93 -15.05
N ASP A 302 6.40 -3.23 -16.00
CA ASP A 302 4.94 -3.06 -16.06
C ASP A 302 4.22 -4.41 -16.30
N ALA A 303 4.77 -5.25 -17.17
CA ALA A 303 4.23 -6.59 -17.40
C ALA A 303 4.34 -7.49 -16.15
N VAL A 304 5.40 -7.37 -15.34
CA VAL A 304 5.55 -8.08 -14.06
C VAL A 304 4.45 -7.65 -13.06
N LEU A 305 4.06 -6.37 -13.02
CA LEU A 305 2.93 -5.91 -12.20
C LEU A 305 1.62 -6.54 -12.65
N VAL A 306 1.36 -6.56 -13.97
CA VAL A 306 0.15 -7.17 -14.54
C VAL A 306 0.14 -8.68 -14.29
N LEU A 307 1.30 -9.33 -14.40
CA LEU A 307 1.48 -10.76 -14.15
C LEU A 307 1.13 -11.13 -12.71
N ALA A 308 1.56 -10.31 -11.75
CA ALA A 308 1.25 -10.51 -10.34
C ALA A 308 -0.24 -10.23 -10.06
N ALA A 309 -0.80 -9.14 -10.60
CA ALA A 309 -2.15 -8.70 -10.29
C ALA A 309 -3.26 -9.51 -11.00
N ASP A 310 -3.02 -9.95 -12.23
CA ASP A 310 -4.06 -10.45 -13.15
C ASP A 310 -3.70 -11.80 -13.79
N GLY A 311 -2.41 -12.05 -14.04
CA GLY A 311 -1.87 -13.34 -14.46
C GLY A 311 -0.95 -13.28 -15.68
N LEU A 312 -0.24 -14.38 -15.91
CA LEU A 312 0.77 -14.51 -16.97
C LEU A 312 0.19 -14.26 -18.38
N ASP A 313 -0.98 -14.81 -18.69
CA ASP A 313 -1.59 -14.67 -20.02
C ASP A 313 -1.85 -13.20 -20.39
N VAL A 314 -2.39 -12.41 -19.45
CA VAL A 314 -2.68 -10.98 -19.65
C VAL A 314 -1.37 -10.19 -19.80
N ALA A 315 -0.38 -10.51 -18.97
CA ALA A 315 0.92 -9.85 -19.00
C ALA A 315 1.69 -10.13 -20.30
N ALA A 316 1.84 -11.40 -20.67
CA ALA A 316 2.61 -11.82 -21.84
C ALA A 316 1.99 -11.30 -23.14
N LEU A 317 0.66 -11.46 -23.31
CA LEU A 317 -0.03 -10.97 -24.52
C LEU A 317 -0.05 -9.44 -24.58
N GLY A 318 -0.32 -8.76 -23.45
CA GLY A 318 -0.32 -7.30 -23.42
C GLY A 318 1.06 -6.71 -23.72
N HIS A 319 2.11 -7.29 -23.14
CA HIS A 319 3.50 -6.93 -23.41
C HIS A 319 3.88 -7.14 -24.88
N GLU A 320 3.55 -8.31 -25.43
CA GLU A 320 3.81 -8.63 -26.84
C GLU A 320 3.13 -7.61 -27.78
N VAL A 321 1.87 -7.25 -27.51
CA VAL A 321 1.16 -6.26 -28.31
C VAL A 321 1.81 -4.87 -28.20
N ILE A 322 2.17 -4.43 -26.99
CA ILE A 322 2.82 -3.13 -26.75
C ILE A 322 4.12 -3.04 -27.56
N ARG A 323 4.93 -4.11 -27.51
CA ARG A 323 6.18 -4.20 -28.27
C ARG A 323 5.95 -4.25 -29.76
N ALA A 324 5.05 -5.11 -30.22
CA ALA A 324 4.78 -5.24 -31.65
C ALA A 324 4.23 -3.94 -32.25
N CYS A 325 3.46 -3.17 -31.49
CA CYS A 325 3.01 -1.83 -31.86
C CYS A 325 4.16 -0.80 -31.93
N ARG A 326 5.23 -0.96 -31.15
CA ARG A 326 6.45 -0.14 -31.24
C ARG A 326 7.28 -0.49 -32.47
N ASP A 327 7.34 -1.77 -32.82
CA ASP A 327 8.26 -2.30 -33.84
C ASP A 327 7.68 -2.31 -35.27
N VAL A 328 6.41 -1.93 -35.50
CA VAL A 328 5.79 -1.90 -36.84
C VAL A 328 6.58 -0.95 -37.78
N PRO A 329 7.32 -1.46 -38.79
CA PRO A 329 8.08 -0.63 -39.71
C PRO A 329 7.12 0.15 -40.62
N GLY A 330 7.32 1.47 -40.74
CA GLY A 330 6.50 2.33 -41.60
C GLY A 330 5.45 3.20 -40.90
N ALA A 331 5.31 3.10 -39.57
CA ALA A 331 4.54 4.07 -38.77
C ALA A 331 5.35 5.31 -38.36
N ALA A 332 6.52 5.51 -38.99
CA ALA A 332 7.35 6.71 -38.86
C ALA A 332 6.87 7.88 -39.76
N GLY A 333 5.84 7.65 -40.59
CA GLY A 333 5.02 8.74 -41.11
C GLY A 333 3.97 9.09 -40.07
N GLU A 334 3.86 10.37 -39.72
CA GLU A 334 2.92 10.93 -38.72
C GLU A 334 1.44 10.57 -38.94
N ASP A 335 1.09 9.94 -40.08
CA ASP A 335 -0.28 9.58 -40.49
C ASP A 335 -0.73 8.15 -40.10
N ALA A 336 0.15 7.25 -39.68
CA ALA A 336 -0.28 5.92 -39.20
C ALA A 336 -0.71 6.02 -37.72
N GLY A 337 -1.94 6.48 -37.50
CA GLY A 337 -2.57 6.52 -36.16
C GLY A 337 -2.56 5.15 -35.46
N ALA A 338 -2.89 5.14 -34.15
CA ALA A 338 -2.90 3.92 -33.34
C ALA A 338 -3.70 2.76 -33.97
N GLU A 339 -4.80 3.08 -34.66
CA GLU A 339 -5.66 2.14 -35.38
C GLU A 339 -4.94 1.44 -36.55
N GLY A 340 -4.06 2.15 -37.26
CA GLY A 340 -3.26 1.58 -38.35
C GLY A 340 -2.23 0.56 -37.87
N ARG A 341 -1.60 0.85 -36.71
CA ARG A 341 -0.65 -0.08 -36.07
C ARG A 341 -1.33 -1.35 -35.56
N LEU A 342 -2.51 -1.21 -34.94
CA LEU A 342 -3.33 -2.34 -34.51
C LEU A 342 -3.77 -3.22 -35.68
N THR A 343 -4.16 -2.60 -36.80
CA THR A 343 -4.55 -3.34 -38.01
C THR A 343 -3.37 -4.09 -38.64
N ALA A 344 -2.19 -3.48 -38.68
CA ALA A 344 -0.98 -4.13 -39.16
C ALA A 344 -0.58 -5.33 -38.27
N LEU A 345 -0.67 -5.17 -36.95
CA LEU A 345 -0.42 -6.25 -36.00
C LEU A 345 -1.45 -7.38 -36.14
N ALA A 346 -2.74 -7.05 -36.21
CA ALA A 346 -3.81 -8.02 -36.39
C ALA A 346 -3.63 -8.84 -37.68
N ARG A 347 -3.17 -8.20 -38.77
CA ARG A 347 -2.82 -8.88 -40.01
C ARG A 347 -1.64 -9.83 -39.81
N ARG A 348 -0.54 -9.37 -39.19
CA ARG A 348 0.63 -10.21 -38.90
C ARG A 348 0.25 -11.43 -38.05
N TRP A 349 -0.55 -11.23 -37.01
CA TRP A 349 -1.04 -12.32 -36.15
C TRP A 349 -2.00 -13.25 -36.88
N ALA A 350 -2.89 -12.75 -37.75
CA ALA A 350 -3.72 -13.61 -38.59
C ALA A 350 -2.88 -14.47 -39.56
N GLU A 351 -1.79 -13.93 -40.09
CA GLU A 351 -0.86 -14.62 -40.99
C GLU A 351 0.06 -15.63 -40.27
N HIS A 352 0.44 -15.33 -39.02
CA HIS A 352 1.39 -16.12 -38.23
C HIS A 352 0.75 -16.89 -37.07
N ALA A 353 -0.58 -16.93 -36.96
CA ALA A 353 -1.29 -17.72 -35.95
C ALA A 353 -0.95 -19.20 -36.11
N GLN A 354 0.16 -19.62 -35.50
CA GLN A 354 0.42 -21.02 -35.21
C GLN A 354 -0.68 -21.50 -34.24
N PRO A 355 -1.19 -22.74 -34.42
CA PRO A 355 -2.27 -23.28 -33.61
C PRO A 355 -1.76 -23.64 -32.21
N CYS A 356 -1.54 -22.64 -31.36
CA CYS A 356 -1.35 -22.85 -29.93
C CYS A 356 -2.73 -23.02 -29.28
N ARG A 357 -3.30 -24.24 -29.42
CA ARG A 357 -4.13 -24.92 -28.42
C ARG A 357 -4.59 -26.26 -28.99
N GLU A 358 -4.04 -27.34 -28.44
CA GLU A 358 -4.62 -28.68 -28.58
C GLU A 358 -6.07 -28.63 -28.06
N GLY A 359 -7.02 -28.95 -28.93
CA GLY A 359 -8.40 -29.27 -28.54
C GLY A 359 -9.40 -28.12 -28.51
N ALA A 360 -9.75 -27.56 -29.66
CA ALA A 360 -11.11 -27.21 -30.09
C ALA A 360 -11.01 -26.42 -31.40
N GLY A 361 -11.81 -26.78 -32.41
CA GLY A 361 -11.69 -26.24 -33.77
C GLY A 361 -11.68 -24.70 -33.83
N ALA A 362 -10.51 -24.12 -34.06
CA ALA A 362 -10.36 -22.70 -34.36
C ALA A 362 -10.35 -22.52 -35.88
N THR A 363 -11.45 -22.00 -36.43
CA THR A 363 -11.47 -21.40 -37.77
C THR A 363 -10.48 -20.24 -37.81
N ALA A 364 -9.74 -20.08 -38.92
CA ALA A 364 -8.85 -18.95 -39.13
C ALA A 364 -9.57 -17.63 -38.80
N ALA A 365 -9.19 -17.01 -37.69
CA ALA A 365 -9.83 -15.79 -37.21
C ALA A 365 -9.62 -14.66 -38.24
N SER A 366 -10.68 -13.90 -38.56
CA SER A 366 -10.54 -12.77 -39.47
C SER A 366 -9.61 -11.71 -38.88
N ILE A 367 -9.04 -10.84 -39.73
CA ILE A 367 -8.21 -9.71 -39.26
C ILE A 367 -8.99 -8.86 -38.23
N GLU A 368 -10.31 -8.72 -38.41
CA GLU A 368 -11.17 -8.00 -37.48
C GLU A 368 -11.34 -8.74 -36.14
N ASP A 369 -11.40 -10.08 -36.13
CA ASP A 369 -11.41 -10.87 -34.90
C ASP A 369 -10.10 -10.74 -34.14
N GLN A 370 -8.97 -10.80 -34.84
CA GLN A 370 -7.64 -10.58 -34.26
C GLN A 370 -7.50 -9.17 -33.69
N ARG A 371 -7.99 -8.14 -34.40
CA ARG A 371 -7.99 -6.75 -33.92
C ARG A 371 -8.78 -6.61 -32.63
N ARG A 372 -10.01 -7.15 -32.57
CA ARG A 372 -10.84 -7.13 -31.35
C ARG A 372 -10.17 -7.84 -30.18
N LEU A 373 -9.49 -8.96 -30.44
CA LEU A 373 -8.74 -9.70 -29.42
C LEU A 373 -7.57 -8.85 -28.88
N ILE A 374 -6.75 -8.27 -29.77
CA ILE A 374 -5.64 -7.38 -29.42
C ILE A 374 -6.12 -6.20 -28.58
N GLU A 375 -7.20 -5.54 -29.00
CA GLU A 375 -7.79 -4.41 -28.26
C GLU A 375 -8.30 -4.82 -26.88
N ALA A 376 -8.92 -6.00 -26.77
CA ALA A 376 -9.36 -6.52 -25.47
C ALA A 376 -8.19 -6.78 -24.53
N HIS A 377 -7.08 -7.37 -25.02
CA HIS A 377 -5.88 -7.61 -24.23
C HIS A 377 -5.21 -6.30 -23.78
N LEU A 378 -5.04 -5.33 -24.70
CA LEU A 378 -4.51 -4.02 -24.34
C LEU A 378 -5.38 -3.32 -23.30
N LYS A 379 -6.71 -3.37 -23.49
CA LYS A 379 -7.64 -2.76 -22.54
C LYS A 379 -7.51 -3.41 -21.15
N ARG A 380 -7.41 -4.73 -21.06
CA ARG A 380 -7.24 -5.43 -19.79
C ARG A 380 -5.90 -5.10 -19.14
N PHE A 381 -4.80 -5.15 -19.89
CA PHE A 381 -3.47 -4.79 -19.40
C PHE A 381 -3.43 -3.38 -18.78
N HIS A 382 -3.96 -2.39 -19.49
CA HIS A 382 -4.03 -1.02 -18.97
C HIS A 382 -4.99 -0.88 -17.79
N ALA A 383 -6.15 -1.55 -17.82
CA ALA A 383 -7.10 -1.56 -16.70
C ALA A 383 -6.45 -2.13 -15.43
N THR A 384 -5.62 -3.15 -15.56
CA THR A 384 -4.83 -3.73 -14.46
C THR A 384 -3.85 -2.71 -13.90
N LEU A 385 -3.04 -2.07 -14.74
CA LEU A 385 -2.12 -1.02 -14.29
C LEU A 385 -2.86 0.18 -13.65
N GLN A 386 -4.10 0.44 -14.04
CA GLN A 386 -4.98 1.48 -13.48
C GLN A 386 -5.80 1.02 -12.27
N GLY A 387 -5.65 -0.23 -11.82
CA GLY A 387 -6.42 -0.80 -10.72
C GLY A 387 -7.93 -0.79 -10.97
N ALA A 388 -8.34 -0.82 -12.23
CA ALA A 388 -9.69 -0.56 -12.72
C ALA A 388 -10.29 -1.74 -13.50
N THR A 389 -9.85 -2.96 -13.20
CA THR A 389 -10.35 -4.19 -13.87
C THR A 389 -11.80 -4.51 -13.53
N GLY A 390 -12.32 -3.95 -12.43
CA GLY A 390 -13.63 -4.30 -11.89
C GLY A 390 -13.64 -5.62 -11.09
N GLU A 391 -12.47 -6.24 -10.89
CA GLU A 391 -12.30 -7.51 -10.17
C GLU A 391 -11.19 -7.38 -9.13
N ARG A 392 -11.26 -8.18 -8.06
CA ARG A 392 -10.23 -8.24 -7.01
C ARG A 392 -8.89 -8.71 -7.63
N PRO A 393 -7.78 -7.98 -7.46
CA PRO A 393 -6.47 -8.44 -7.92
C PRO A 393 -5.99 -9.61 -7.08
N ARG A 394 -5.04 -10.39 -7.61
CA ARG A 394 -4.44 -11.54 -6.92
C ARG A 394 -3.47 -11.07 -5.83
N TRP A 395 -4.01 -10.69 -4.66
CA TRP A 395 -3.24 -10.07 -3.58
C TRP A 395 -2.08 -10.92 -3.07
N ASP A 396 -2.24 -12.25 -2.96
CA ASP A 396 -1.16 -13.12 -2.48
C ASP A 396 0.07 -13.06 -3.40
N ARG A 397 -0.16 -12.94 -4.71
CA ARG A 397 0.90 -12.79 -5.72
C ARG A 397 1.54 -11.40 -5.68
N LEU A 398 0.77 -10.34 -5.43
CA LEU A 398 1.31 -9.00 -5.22
C LEU A 398 2.11 -8.89 -3.92
N ASP A 399 1.68 -9.61 -2.88
CA ASP A 399 2.40 -9.73 -1.61
C ASP A 399 3.69 -10.53 -1.74
N ALA A 400 3.69 -11.60 -2.54
CA ALA A 400 4.89 -12.34 -2.91
C ALA A 400 5.85 -11.50 -3.76
N LEU A 401 5.36 -10.81 -4.79
CA LEU A 401 6.17 -9.91 -5.61
C LEU A 401 6.86 -8.84 -4.75
N ALA A 402 6.15 -8.19 -3.83
CA ALA A 402 6.72 -7.18 -2.95
C ALA A 402 7.88 -7.72 -2.08
N ALA A 403 7.80 -8.98 -1.64
CA ALA A 403 8.87 -9.59 -0.87
C ALA A 403 10.05 -10.02 -1.72
N ILE A 404 9.80 -10.57 -2.91
CA ILE A 404 10.86 -10.87 -3.88
C ILE A 404 11.63 -9.59 -4.22
N LEU A 405 10.94 -8.47 -4.48
CA LEU A 405 11.58 -7.18 -4.74
C LEU A 405 12.45 -6.70 -3.56
N SER A 406 12.03 -7.00 -2.34
CA SER A 406 12.79 -6.67 -1.12
C SER A 406 14.02 -7.56 -0.94
N GLN A 407 13.90 -8.87 -1.26
CA GLN A 407 15.01 -9.82 -1.24
C GLN A 407 16.03 -9.57 -2.36
N LEU A 408 15.58 -9.06 -3.51
CA LEU A 408 16.47 -8.69 -4.63
C LEU A 408 17.33 -7.46 -4.31
N GLN A 409 16.80 -6.53 -3.52
CA GLN A 409 17.33 -5.18 -3.35
C GLN A 409 18.82 -5.07 -2.97
N PRO A 410 19.39 -5.96 -2.12
CA PRO A 410 20.83 -5.96 -1.83
C PRO A 410 21.72 -6.22 -3.06
N MET A 411 21.23 -6.97 -4.04
CA MET A 411 22.01 -7.44 -5.20
C MET A 411 21.92 -6.52 -6.41
N LEU A 412 21.08 -5.47 -6.36
CA LEU A 412 20.79 -4.63 -7.52
C LEU A 412 21.79 -3.49 -7.68
N VAL A 413 22.10 -3.12 -8.92
CA VAL A 413 22.79 -1.86 -9.23
C VAL A 413 21.83 -0.67 -9.14
N ALA A 414 22.36 0.56 -9.11
CA ALA A 414 21.58 1.79 -8.90
C ALA A 414 20.39 1.96 -9.87
N GLU A 415 20.57 1.59 -11.14
CA GLU A 415 19.51 1.63 -12.16
C GLU A 415 18.37 0.66 -11.81
N GLN A 416 18.68 -0.60 -11.52
CA GLN A 416 17.71 -1.63 -11.15
C GLN A 416 17.01 -1.32 -9.82
N LYS A 417 17.73 -0.76 -8.85
CA LYS A 417 17.13 -0.27 -7.59
C LYS A 417 16.08 0.81 -7.86
N THR A 418 16.23 1.60 -8.91
CA THR A 418 15.27 2.64 -9.26
C THR A 418 13.98 2.04 -9.81
N GLU A 419 14.09 0.96 -10.58
CA GLU A 419 12.94 0.21 -11.11
C GLU A 419 12.17 -0.52 -10.02
N THR A 420 12.86 -1.14 -9.05
CA THR A 420 12.17 -1.77 -7.90
C THR A 420 11.46 -0.75 -7.01
N LEU A 421 12.01 0.46 -6.83
CA LEU A 421 11.29 1.55 -6.15
C LEU A 421 10.02 1.94 -6.93
N ALA A 422 10.07 2.00 -8.26
CA ALA A 422 8.90 2.28 -9.07
C ALA A 422 7.84 1.18 -8.94
N LEU A 423 8.24 -0.10 -9.00
CA LEU A 423 7.36 -1.25 -8.80
C LEU A 423 6.71 -1.24 -7.41
N MET A 424 7.51 -1.05 -6.35
CA MET A 424 7.01 -0.94 -4.97
C MET A 424 6.05 0.24 -4.83
N SER A 425 6.35 1.39 -5.45
CA SER A 425 5.44 2.52 -5.49
C SER A 425 4.06 2.15 -6.05
N TRP A 426 4.01 1.40 -7.15
CA TRP A 426 2.74 0.95 -7.73
C TRP A 426 2.00 -0.04 -6.83
N ILE A 427 2.71 -1.02 -6.25
CA ILE A 427 2.10 -2.01 -5.35
C ILE A 427 1.48 -1.31 -4.14
N GLU A 428 2.19 -0.37 -3.54
CA GLU A 428 1.71 0.39 -2.39
C GLU A 428 0.52 1.30 -2.74
N TRP A 429 0.49 1.86 -3.95
CA TRP A 429 -0.67 2.59 -4.44
C TRP A 429 -1.87 1.66 -4.62
N ALA A 430 -1.67 0.47 -5.22
CA ALA A 430 -2.73 -0.53 -5.39
C ALA A 430 -3.32 -0.95 -4.04
N ARG A 431 -2.47 -1.11 -3.01
CA ARG A 431 -2.88 -1.42 -1.63
C ARG A 431 -3.61 -0.26 -0.92
N GLY A 432 -3.77 0.89 -1.56
CA GLY A 432 -4.36 2.09 -0.96
C GLY A 432 -3.40 2.88 -0.06
N ARG A 433 -2.13 2.50 0.01
CA ARG A 433 -1.09 3.16 0.83
C ARG A 433 -0.37 4.24 0.03
N GLY A 434 -1.14 5.22 -0.43
CA GLY A 434 -0.70 6.29 -1.33
C GLY A 434 0.50 7.12 -0.81
N THR A 435 0.70 7.21 0.52
CA THR A 435 1.88 7.91 1.06
C THR A 435 3.16 7.14 0.85
N LEU A 436 3.12 5.84 1.13
CA LEU A 436 4.30 5.01 1.01
C LEU A 436 4.64 4.84 -0.46
N SER A 437 3.60 4.73 -1.30
CA SER A 437 3.73 4.86 -2.75
C SER A 437 4.45 6.15 -3.17
N GLY A 438 4.02 7.30 -2.63
CA GLY A 438 4.66 8.59 -2.88
C GLY A 438 6.12 8.63 -2.43
N ALA A 439 6.44 8.11 -1.23
CA ALA A 439 7.80 8.05 -0.72
C ALA A 439 8.72 7.20 -1.61
N TYR A 440 8.25 6.04 -2.07
CA TYR A 440 8.98 5.21 -3.04
C TYR A 440 9.25 5.98 -4.35
N LEU A 441 8.25 6.72 -4.85
CA LEU A 441 8.36 7.47 -6.11
C LEU A 441 9.28 8.69 -5.99
N ASP A 442 9.20 9.43 -4.88
CA ASP A 442 10.08 10.55 -4.61
C ASP A 442 11.53 10.09 -4.50
N ARG A 443 11.76 8.93 -3.86
CA ARG A 443 13.09 8.34 -3.81
C ARG A 443 13.59 7.87 -5.17
N CYS A 444 12.73 7.24 -5.97
CA CYS A 444 13.00 6.85 -7.36
C CYS A 444 13.46 8.07 -8.19
N LEU A 445 12.69 9.18 -8.14
CA LEU A 445 13.01 10.41 -8.87
C LEU A 445 14.21 11.17 -8.31
N HIS A 446 14.52 11.02 -7.02
CA HIS A 446 15.75 11.56 -6.45
C HIS A 446 16.98 10.80 -6.97
N LEU A 447 16.91 9.48 -7.13
CA LEU A 447 18.01 8.68 -7.68
C LEU A 447 18.19 8.93 -9.18
N VAL A 448 17.10 8.99 -9.94
CA VAL A 448 17.11 9.24 -11.38
C VAL A 448 16.02 10.26 -11.73
N PRO A 449 16.33 11.58 -11.79
CA PRO A 449 15.33 12.62 -12.09
C PRO A 449 14.63 12.45 -13.45
N GLY A 450 15.29 11.77 -14.39
CA GLY A 450 14.77 11.47 -15.72
C GLY A 450 13.94 10.18 -15.83
N HIS A 451 13.68 9.47 -14.73
CA HIS A 451 13.02 8.16 -14.78
C HIS A 451 11.62 8.27 -15.42
N GLN A 452 11.44 7.70 -16.62
CA GLN A 452 10.24 7.93 -17.43
C GLN A 452 8.98 7.42 -16.73
N VAL A 453 9.00 6.18 -16.25
CA VAL A 453 7.89 5.56 -15.51
C VAL A 453 7.62 6.31 -14.20
N GLY A 454 8.69 6.76 -13.54
CA GLY A 454 8.60 7.52 -12.30
C GLY A 454 7.87 8.84 -12.50
N ARG A 455 8.25 9.58 -13.55
CA ARG A 455 7.61 10.83 -13.94
C ARG A 455 6.18 10.62 -14.40
N MET A 456 5.93 9.64 -15.28
CA MET A 456 4.59 9.35 -15.77
C MET A 456 3.64 9.03 -14.61
N ARG A 457 4.07 8.20 -13.65
CA ARG A 457 3.27 7.87 -12.47
C ARG A 457 3.06 9.08 -11.55
N LYS A 458 4.00 10.03 -11.50
CA LYS A 458 3.83 11.29 -10.75
C LYS A 458 2.85 12.26 -11.44
N THR A 459 2.86 12.31 -12.78
CA THR A 459 2.10 13.28 -13.59
C THR A 459 0.70 12.78 -14.01
N ASP A 460 0.59 11.59 -14.62
CA ASP A 460 -0.68 11.06 -15.17
C ASP A 460 -1.62 10.52 -14.08
N ARG A 461 -1.08 10.18 -12.91
CA ARG A 461 -1.83 9.57 -11.82
C ARG A 461 -1.94 10.43 -10.58
N GLY A 462 -1.76 11.75 -10.74
CA GLY A 462 -1.77 12.78 -9.69
C GLY A 462 -2.14 12.19 -8.33
N ILE A 463 -1.12 11.97 -7.50
CA ILE A 463 -1.08 11.12 -6.27
C ILE A 463 -2.16 11.47 -5.22
N GLY A 464 -3.15 12.29 -5.56
CA GLY A 464 -4.46 12.43 -4.91
C GLY A 464 -5.60 11.54 -5.46
N ARG A 465 -5.42 10.68 -6.49
CA ARG A 465 -6.48 9.71 -6.88
C ARG A 465 -6.28 8.35 -6.20
N ILE A 466 -7.23 7.98 -5.35
CA ILE A 466 -7.32 6.66 -4.70
C ILE A 466 -7.39 5.57 -5.78
N CYS A 467 -6.62 4.49 -5.62
CA CYS A 467 -6.67 3.34 -6.53
C CYS A 467 -8.11 2.77 -6.59
N PRO A 468 -8.69 2.50 -7.78
CA PRO A 468 -10.06 2.00 -7.86
C PRO A 468 -10.30 0.65 -7.16
N TRP A 469 -9.31 -0.25 -7.10
CA TRP A 469 -9.38 -1.44 -6.25
C TRP A 469 -9.45 -1.12 -4.75
N ALA A 470 -8.79 -0.05 -4.30
CA ALA A 470 -8.84 0.36 -2.90
C ALA A 470 -10.18 1.05 -2.53
N MET A 471 -10.94 1.54 -3.50
CA MET A 471 -12.27 2.15 -3.28
C MET A 471 -13.40 1.14 -3.17
N VAL A 472 -13.17 -0.13 -3.53
CA VAL A 472 -14.17 -1.20 -3.45
C VAL A 472 -13.72 -2.17 -2.38
N ARG A 473 -14.52 -2.32 -1.31
CA ARG A 473 -14.20 -3.18 -0.16
C ARG A 473 -13.78 -4.58 -0.62
N GLU A 474 -14.58 -5.23 -1.47
CA GLU A 474 -14.30 -6.59 -1.93
C GLU A 474 -12.99 -6.72 -2.72
N HIS A 475 -12.49 -5.63 -3.29
CA HIS A 475 -11.26 -5.60 -4.06
C HIS A 475 -10.05 -5.15 -3.22
N SER A 476 -10.26 -4.48 -2.09
CA SER A 476 -9.18 -3.86 -1.34
C SER A 476 -8.31 -4.90 -0.62
N TRP A 477 -7.04 -4.53 -0.44
CA TRP A 477 -6.05 -5.32 0.28
C TRP A 477 -6.44 -5.47 1.75
N GLY A 478 -6.19 -6.64 2.35
CA GLY A 478 -6.42 -6.92 3.77
C GLY A 478 -7.73 -7.64 4.14
N ILE A 479 -8.70 -7.75 3.23
CA ILE A 479 -10.03 -8.31 3.54
C ILE A 479 -10.12 -9.84 3.64
N SER A 480 -9.02 -10.58 3.40
CA SER A 480 -9.06 -12.06 3.32
C SER A 480 -8.01 -12.77 4.17
N ARG A 481 -7.38 -12.13 5.15
CA ARG A 481 -6.49 -12.85 6.10
C ARG A 481 -7.24 -13.49 7.28
N THR A 482 -8.56 -13.35 7.31
CA THR A 482 -9.46 -13.95 8.30
C THR A 482 -10.67 -14.55 7.58
N GLY A 483 -10.69 -15.88 7.42
CA GLY A 483 -11.88 -16.61 6.96
C GLY A 483 -11.69 -17.41 5.67
N THR A 484 -11.15 -18.62 5.82
CA THR A 484 -11.64 -19.82 5.11
C THR A 484 -11.74 -20.95 6.14
#